data_AF-A0A9D1D895-F1
#
_entry.id   AF-A0A9D1D895-F1
#
_cell.length_a   1.000
_cell.length_b   1.000
_cell.length_c   1.000
_cell.angle_alpha   90.00
_cell.angle_beta   90.00
_cell.angle_gamma   90.00
#
_symmetry.space_group_name_H-M   'P 1'
#
loop_
_entity.id
_entity.type
_entity.pdbx_description
1 polymer ?
#
loop_
_entity_poly.entity_id
_entity_poly.type
_entity_poly.pdbx_seq_one_letter_code
_entity_poly.pdbx_strand_id
1 'polypeptide(L)'
;MWGDCHIHMILDGVDYRAAFARHRDRPDDDLIRSRLADYKSRGVTFLRDGGDRWGVGLRAKLLSPQYGIDYRTPVFNICRAGHYGTFLGRSFETLADYRLLVDEVIARGGDFIKLMASGLMDFHTFGALTDTPCDAALLKDLVSVAHDHGLSVMVHANGHEAVSAALSAGVESIEHGAYLLPETLHQLSESGAVWVPTLVTIGNLRGKGRFPDQVLTPLLA
;
A
#
# COMPACT_ATOMS: atom_id res chain seq x y z
N MET A 1 0.34 -11.04 19.82
CA MET A 1 0.18 -11.38 18.40
C MET A 1 0.83 -10.25 17.61
N TRP A 2 1.86 -10.51 16.80
CA TRP A 2 2.51 -9.48 15.99
C TRP A 2 1.96 -9.55 14.57
N GLY A 3 1.74 -8.39 13.95
CA GLY A 3 1.26 -8.27 12.58
C GLY A 3 1.99 -7.17 11.83
N ASP A 4 2.19 -7.38 10.54
CA ASP A 4 2.64 -6.33 9.62
C ASP A 4 1.46 -5.89 8.76
N CYS A 5 1.07 -4.63 8.91
CA CYS A 5 -0.12 -4.09 8.27
C CYS A 5 0.14 -3.54 6.86
N HIS A 6 1.39 -3.54 6.38
CA HIS A 6 1.73 -3.08 5.04
C HIS A 6 3.01 -3.73 4.52
N ILE A 7 2.84 -4.87 3.85
CA ILE A 7 3.91 -5.54 3.13
C ILE A 7 3.66 -5.51 1.63
N HIS A 8 4.70 -5.83 0.87
CA HIS A 8 4.52 -6.30 -0.51
C HIS A 8 5.34 -7.57 -0.67
N MET A 9 4.68 -8.72 -0.68
CA MET A 9 5.37 -10.00 -0.77
C MET A 9 6.14 -10.20 -2.07
N ILE A 10 5.85 -9.41 -3.12
CA ILE A 10 6.64 -9.38 -4.34
C ILE A 10 7.99 -8.68 -4.18
N LEU A 11 8.13 -7.73 -3.26
CA LEU A 11 9.32 -6.90 -3.09
C LEU A 11 10.33 -7.53 -2.12
N ASP A 12 11.61 -7.21 -2.29
CA ASP A 12 12.72 -7.67 -1.41
C ASP A 12 13.38 -6.56 -0.59
N GLY A 13 13.00 -5.30 -0.82
CA GLY A 13 13.61 -4.13 -0.17
C GLY A 13 15.02 -3.79 -0.65
N VAL A 14 15.51 -4.45 -1.71
CA VAL A 14 16.86 -4.26 -2.26
C VAL A 14 16.81 -3.76 -3.70
N ASP A 15 16.19 -4.51 -4.61
CA ASP A 15 16.06 -4.16 -6.03
C ASP A 15 14.71 -4.64 -6.56
N TYR A 16 13.77 -3.69 -6.68
CA TYR A 16 12.42 -3.98 -7.15
C TYR A 16 12.41 -4.54 -8.59
N ARG A 17 13.38 -4.20 -9.45
CA ARG A 17 13.42 -4.69 -10.84
C ARG A 17 13.80 -6.15 -10.86
N ALA A 18 14.82 -6.53 -10.09
CA ALA A 18 15.22 -7.93 -9.93
C ALA A 18 14.10 -8.75 -9.25
N ALA A 19 13.46 -8.18 -8.23
CA ALA A 19 12.32 -8.79 -7.55
C ALA A 19 11.17 -9.07 -8.54
N PHE A 20 10.78 -8.09 -9.37
CA PHE A 20 9.75 -8.31 -10.40
C PHE A 20 10.17 -9.33 -11.44
N ALA A 21 11.42 -9.29 -11.91
CA ALA A 21 11.93 -10.23 -12.90
C ALA A 21 11.81 -11.68 -12.41
N ARG A 22 12.03 -11.90 -11.11
CA ARG A 22 11.93 -13.22 -10.47
C ARG A 22 10.51 -13.79 -10.44
N HIS A 23 9.49 -12.94 -10.43
CA HIS A 23 8.08 -13.32 -10.41
C HIS A 23 7.39 -13.17 -11.78
N ARG A 24 8.13 -12.79 -12.83
CA ARG A 24 7.57 -12.37 -14.12
C ARG A 24 6.72 -13.44 -14.78
N ASP A 25 7.23 -14.67 -14.85
CA ASP A 25 6.59 -15.75 -15.58
C ASP A 25 5.56 -16.49 -14.69
N ARG A 26 5.86 -16.61 -13.38
CA ARG A 26 4.97 -17.10 -12.33
C ARG A 26 5.50 -16.70 -10.95
N PRO A 27 4.65 -16.68 -9.90
CA PRO A 27 5.13 -16.52 -8.53
C PRO A 27 6.19 -17.57 -8.16
N ASP A 28 7.34 -17.11 -7.65
CA ASP A 28 8.39 -17.97 -7.10
C ASP A 28 8.00 -18.45 -5.70
N ASP A 29 7.55 -19.69 -5.63
CA ASP A 29 7.16 -20.36 -4.38
C ASP A 29 8.29 -20.47 -3.36
N ASP A 30 9.53 -20.70 -3.79
CA ASP A 30 10.66 -20.90 -2.88
C ASP A 30 10.96 -19.59 -2.14
N LEU A 31 10.92 -18.47 -2.86
CA LEU A 31 11.09 -17.16 -2.26
C LEU A 31 9.94 -16.79 -1.32
N ILE A 32 8.69 -17.03 -1.74
CA ILE A 32 7.51 -16.76 -0.90
C ILE A 32 7.58 -17.59 0.38
N ARG A 33 7.89 -18.89 0.29
CA ARG A 33 8.04 -19.78 1.44
C ARG A 33 9.17 -19.33 2.36
N SER A 34 10.31 -18.94 1.81
CA SER A 34 11.42 -18.41 2.59
C SER A 34 11.03 -17.17 3.39
N ARG A 35 10.27 -16.24 2.78
CA ARG A 35 9.78 -15.02 3.46
C ARG A 35 8.76 -15.34 4.55
N LEU A 36 7.80 -16.21 4.27
CA LEU A 36 6.82 -16.65 5.28
C LEU A 36 7.48 -17.38 6.46
N ALA A 37 8.51 -18.18 6.20
CA ALA A 37 9.31 -18.81 7.24
C ALA A 37 10.05 -17.77 8.11
N ASP A 38 10.63 -16.73 7.49
CA ASP A 38 11.28 -15.63 8.22
C ASP A 38 10.27 -14.88 9.13
N TYR A 39 9.09 -14.51 8.61
CA TYR A 39 8.01 -13.91 9.41
C TYR A 39 7.59 -14.79 10.58
N LYS A 40 7.38 -16.09 10.34
CA LYS A 40 7.05 -17.06 11.41
C LYS A 40 8.14 -17.11 12.47
N SER A 41 9.41 -17.12 12.07
CA SER A 41 10.54 -17.17 13.01
C SER A 41 10.60 -15.96 13.94
N ARG A 42 10.05 -14.83 13.49
CA ARG A 42 9.90 -13.57 14.25
C ARG A 42 8.60 -13.49 15.05
N GLY A 43 7.77 -14.53 15.05
CA GLY A 43 6.49 -14.56 15.75
C GLY A 43 5.40 -13.69 15.12
N VAL A 44 5.53 -13.33 13.84
CA VAL A 44 4.49 -12.63 13.08
C VAL A 44 3.44 -13.63 12.64
N THR A 45 2.18 -13.29 12.88
CA THR A 45 1.00 -14.15 12.67
C THR A 45 -0.07 -13.49 11.81
N PHE A 46 0.13 -12.22 11.44
CA PHE A 46 -0.78 -11.49 10.55
C PHE A 46 0.04 -10.68 9.54
N LEU A 47 -0.34 -10.75 8.27
CA LEU A 47 0.26 -9.97 7.18
C LEU A 47 -0.84 -9.35 6.33
N ARG A 48 -0.75 -8.04 6.09
CA ARG A 48 -1.64 -7.30 5.20
C ARG A 48 -0.83 -6.72 4.04
N ASP A 49 -1.06 -7.26 2.86
CA ASP A 49 -0.28 -7.01 1.65
C ASP A 49 -0.86 -5.86 0.82
N GLY A 50 -0.02 -5.08 0.15
CA GLY A 50 -0.45 -3.95 -0.70
C GLY A 50 -0.82 -4.34 -2.14
N GLY A 51 -0.74 -5.62 -2.50
CA GLY A 51 -1.10 -6.17 -3.80
C GLY A 51 0.02 -6.11 -4.84
N ASP A 52 -0.14 -6.91 -5.89
CA ASP A 52 0.71 -6.93 -7.08
C ASP A 52 -0.02 -7.55 -8.29
N ARG A 53 0.31 -7.14 -9.52
CA ARG A 53 -0.32 -7.69 -10.73
C ARG A 53 0.13 -9.11 -11.10
N TRP A 54 1.20 -9.63 -10.49
CA TRP A 54 1.79 -10.94 -10.82
C TRP A 54 1.19 -12.09 -10.01
N GLY A 55 0.32 -11.79 -9.04
CA GLY A 55 -0.36 -12.78 -8.20
C GLY A 55 0.52 -13.35 -7.09
N VAL A 56 1.61 -12.67 -6.72
CA VAL A 56 2.51 -13.10 -5.65
C VAL A 56 1.81 -13.06 -4.29
N GLY A 57 1.08 -11.98 -3.99
CA GLY A 57 0.29 -11.84 -2.77
C GLY A 57 -0.81 -12.89 -2.65
N LEU A 58 -1.49 -13.22 -3.74
CA LEU A 58 -2.46 -14.33 -3.78
C LEU A 58 -1.79 -15.69 -3.51
N ARG A 59 -0.63 -15.94 -4.14
CA ARG A 59 0.11 -17.18 -3.90
C ARG A 59 0.57 -17.28 -2.45
N ALA A 60 1.03 -16.18 -1.87
CA ALA A 60 1.42 -16.09 -0.47
C ALA A 60 0.24 -16.34 0.47
N LYS A 61 -0.95 -15.79 0.18
CA LYS A 61 -2.18 -16.07 0.92
C LYS A 61 -2.46 -17.58 0.98
N LEU A 62 -2.35 -18.28 -0.15
CA LEU A 62 -2.55 -19.75 -0.19
C LEU A 62 -1.52 -20.54 0.63
N LEU A 63 -0.28 -20.06 0.71
CA LEU A 63 0.82 -20.76 1.41
C LEU A 63 0.90 -20.41 2.91
N SER A 64 0.46 -19.21 3.28
CA SER A 64 0.57 -18.65 4.64
C SER A 64 0.01 -19.51 5.79
N PRO A 65 -1.08 -20.31 5.63
CA PRO A 65 -1.60 -21.10 6.74
C PRO A 65 -0.61 -22.18 7.23
N GLN A 66 0.28 -22.68 6.36
CA GLN A 66 1.34 -23.63 6.74
C GLN A 66 2.34 -23.04 7.75
N TYR A 67 2.36 -21.71 7.84
CA TYR A 67 3.23 -20.96 8.74
C TYR A 67 2.48 -20.40 9.96
N GLY A 68 1.16 -20.63 10.06
CA GLY A 68 0.33 -20.06 11.12
C GLY A 68 0.11 -18.55 10.96
N ILE A 69 0.10 -18.05 9.72
CA ILE A 69 -0.06 -16.63 9.39
C ILE A 69 -1.44 -16.42 8.75
N ASP A 70 -2.24 -15.50 9.29
CA ASP A 70 -3.39 -14.91 8.60
C ASP A 70 -2.88 -13.87 7.59
N TYR A 71 -3.18 -14.06 6.31
CA TYR A 71 -2.68 -13.24 5.23
C TYR A 71 -3.83 -12.61 4.46
N ARG A 72 -3.82 -11.28 4.36
CA ARG A 72 -4.84 -10.50 3.66
C ARG A 72 -4.22 -9.76 2.49
N THR A 73 -4.90 -9.73 1.35
CA THR A 73 -4.41 -9.09 0.12
C THR A 73 -5.55 -8.43 -0.66
N PRO A 74 -5.30 -7.29 -1.32
CA PRO A 74 -6.23 -6.67 -2.25
C PRO A 74 -6.12 -7.31 -3.64
N VAL A 75 -5.34 -8.40 -3.79
CA VAL A 75 -4.91 -8.98 -5.06
C VAL A 75 -3.90 -8.08 -5.78
N PHE A 76 -4.32 -6.88 -6.15
CA PHE A 76 -3.50 -5.83 -6.76
C PHE A 76 -3.91 -4.47 -6.20
N ASN A 77 -2.99 -3.50 -6.21
CA ASN A 77 -3.39 -2.11 -6.01
C ASN A 77 -4.09 -1.56 -7.26
N ILE A 78 -4.95 -0.57 -7.06
CA ILE A 78 -5.66 0.15 -8.10
C ILE A 78 -5.22 1.61 -8.08
N CYS A 79 -4.91 2.17 -9.24
CA CYS A 79 -4.39 3.52 -9.41
C CYS A 79 -4.98 4.18 -10.66
N ARG A 80 -4.95 5.51 -10.74
CA ARG A 80 -5.37 6.21 -11.95
C ARG A 80 -4.31 6.03 -13.05
N ALA A 81 -4.73 5.84 -14.30
CA ALA A 81 -3.79 5.73 -15.42
C ALA A 81 -2.88 6.96 -15.50
N GLY A 82 -1.58 6.74 -15.71
CA GLY A 82 -0.56 7.79 -15.74
C GLY A 82 -0.04 8.24 -14.36
N HIS A 83 -0.62 7.75 -13.26
CA HIS A 83 -0.21 8.14 -11.90
C HIS A 83 0.63 7.07 -11.18
N TYR A 84 1.09 7.41 -9.98
CA TYR A 84 1.87 6.51 -9.13
C TYR A 84 1.12 5.19 -8.82
N GLY A 85 1.88 4.09 -8.76
CA GLY A 85 1.36 2.73 -8.50
C GLY A 85 1.07 1.91 -9.76
N THR A 86 1.10 2.52 -10.95
CA THR A 86 0.93 1.88 -12.26
C THR A 86 2.07 0.93 -12.65
N PHE A 87 3.14 0.84 -11.87
CA PHE A 87 4.22 -0.14 -12.06
C PHE A 87 3.94 -1.47 -11.34
N LEU A 88 3.08 -1.47 -10.32
CA LEU A 88 2.83 -2.63 -9.46
C LEU A 88 1.43 -3.21 -9.64
N GLY A 89 0.43 -2.34 -9.77
CA GLY A 89 -0.99 -2.72 -9.74
C GLY A 89 -1.69 -2.64 -11.07
N ARG A 90 -2.99 -2.29 -11.05
CA ARG A 90 -3.82 -2.07 -12.24
C ARG A 90 -4.31 -0.63 -12.28
N SER A 91 -4.59 -0.14 -13.50
CA SER A 91 -5.00 1.24 -13.71
C SER A 91 -6.45 1.35 -14.19
N PHE A 92 -7.12 2.43 -13.78
CA PHE A 92 -8.43 2.85 -14.30
C PHE A 92 -8.33 4.24 -14.95
N GLU A 93 -9.19 4.52 -15.92
CA GLU A 93 -9.37 5.86 -16.50
C GLU A 93 -10.72 6.44 -16.11
N THR A 94 -11.74 5.59 -16.01
CA THR A 94 -13.11 5.93 -15.65
C THR A 94 -13.60 5.18 -14.42
N LEU A 95 -14.70 5.66 -13.82
CA LEU A 95 -15.36 4.94 -12.71
C LEU A 95 -15.94 3.59 -13.15
N ALA A 96 -16.25 3.42 -14.44
CA ALA A 96 -16.68 2.13 -14.99
C ALA A 96 -15.52 1.12 -15.01
N ASP A 97 -14.31 1.55 -15.44
CA ASP A 97 -13.11 0.71 -15.38
C ASP A 97 -12.79 0.30 -13.95
N TYR A 98 -12.93 1.26 -13.02
CA TYR A 98 -12.71 1.00 -11.60
C TYR A 98 -13.67 -0.07 -11.04
N ARG A 99 -14.96 -0.02 -11.38
CA ARG A 99 -15.94 -1.05 -10.98
C ARG A 99 -15.53 -2.43 -11.47
N LEU A 100 -15.11 -2.56 -12.73
CA LEU A 100 -14.63 -3.83 -13.27
C LEU A 100 -13.39 -4.35 -12.53
N LEU A 101 -12.50 -3.47 -12.07
CA LEU A 101 -11.36 -3.86 -11.25
C LEU A 101 -11.77 -4.31 -9.85
N VAL A 102 -12.75 -3.66 -9.22
CA VAL A 102 -13.33 -4.08 -7.93
C VAL A 102 -13.97 -5.47 -8.07
N ASP A 103 -14.76 -5.69 -9.12
CA ASP A 103 -15.35 -7.00 -9.43
C ASP A 103 -14.28 -8.08 -9.59
N GLU A 104 -13.16 -7.75 -10.26
CA GLU A 104 -12.03 -8.68 -10.40
C GLU A 104 -11.37 -8.98 -9.04
N VAL A 105 -11.19 -8.00 -8.16
CA VAL A 105 -10.66 -8.24 -6.80
C VAL A 105 -11.55 -9.23 -6.06
N ILE A 106 -12.86 -9.03 -6.10
CA ILE A 106 -13.84 -9.92 -5.46
C ILE A 106 -13.78 -11.33 -6.06
N ALA A 107 -13.83 -11.43 -7.39
CA ALA A 107 -13.81 -12.71 -8.11
C ALA A 107 -12.51 -13.51 -7.82
N ARG A 108 -11.41 -12.82 -7.53
CA ARG A 108 -10.11 -13.42 -7.19
C ARG A 108 -9.91 -13.64 -5.69
N GLY A 109 -10.90 -13.32 -4.85
CA GLY A 109 -10.86 -13.57 -3.39
C GLY A 109 -10.01 -12.57 -2.61
N GLY A 110 -9.92 -11.33 -3.09
CA GLY A 110 -9.32 -10.22 -2.35
C GLY A 110 -10.12 -9.87 -1.09
N ASP A 111 -9.41 -9.38 -0.07
CA ASP A 111 -9.99 -9.09 1.24
C ASP A 111 -10.42 -7.62 1.41
N PHE A 112 -9.87 -6.72 0.59
CA PHE A 112 -10.08 -5.26 0.63
C PHE A 112 -9.61 -4.64 -0.69
N ILE A 113 -9.85 -3.33 -0.88
CA ILE A 113 -9.30 -2.55 -1.99
C ILE A 113 -8.07 -1.77 -1.55
N LYS A 114 -7.01 -1.75 -2.37
CA LYS A 114 -5.87 -0.87 -2.18
C LYS A 114 -5.87 0.24 -3.24
N LEU A 115 -6.10 1.48 -2.83
CA LEU A 115 -6.07 2.67 -3.67
C LEU A 115 -4.75 3.45 -3.56
N MET A 116 -4.36 4.09 -4.67
CA MET A 116 -3.26 5.05 -4.71
C MET A 116 -3.85 6.46 -4.86
N ALA A 117 -3.79 7.27 -3.79
CA ALA A 117 -4.39 8.61 -3.76
C ALA A 117 -3.35 9.75 -3.86
N SER A 118 -2.06 9.44 -3.84
CA SER A 118 -0.99 10.42 -4.00
C SER A 118 0.24 9.81 -4.67
N GLY A 119 1.20 10.67 -5.01
CA GLY A 119 2.57 10.27 -5.31
C GLY A 119 3.38 9.90 -4.07
N LEU A 120 4.65 9.59 -4.32
CA LEU A 120 5.66 9.40 -3.29
C LEU A 120 6.11 10.75 -2.72
N MET A 121 6.79 10.68 -1.59
CA MET A 121 7.58 11.80 -1.08
C MET A 121 8.69 12.18 -2.05
N ASP A 122 8.85 13.47 -2.33
CA ASP A 122 10.02 13.99 -3.03
C ASP A 122 11.17 14.21 -2.04
N PHE A 123 12.23 13.43 -2.17
CA PHE A 123 13.44 13.57 -1.34
C PHE A 123 14.35 14.73 -1.79
N HIS A 124 14.09 15.36 -2.94
CA HIS A 124 14.80 16.57 -3.36
C HIS A 124 14.14 17.84 -2.84
N THR A 125 12.83 17.81 -2.62
CA THR A 125 12.03 18.97 -2.17
C THR A 125 11.17 18.57 -0.98
N PHE A 126 11.62 18.91 0.24
CA PHE A 126 10.89 18.56 1.46
C PHE A 126 9.44 19.08 1.43
N GLY A 127 8.48 18.20 1.73
CA GLY A 127 7.05 18.52 1.72
C GLY A 127 6.39 18.40 0.35
N ALA A 128 7.14 18.20 -0.73
CA ALA A 128 6.59 17.97 -2.05
C ALA A 128 6.34 16.48 -2.32
N LEU A 129 5.44 16.22 -3.28
CA LEU A 129 5.11 14.88 -3.75
C LEU A 129 5.50 14.75 -5.22
N THR A 130 5.81 13.52 -5.65
CA THR A 130 6.21 13.23 -7.04
C THR A 130 5.06 13.26 -8.04
N ASP A 131 3.82 13.35 -7.55
CA ASP A 131 2.60 13.29 -8.36
C ASP A 131 1.48 14.08 -7.66
N THR A 132 0.52 14.56 -8.44
CA THR A 132 -0.64 15.29 -7.94
C THR A 132 -1.57 14.35 -7.16
N PRO A 133 -2.04 14.75 -5.97
CA PRO A 133 -3.06 14.01 -5.25
C PRO A 133 -4.33 13.75 -6.07
N CYS A 134 -5.00 12.64 -5.79
CA CYS A 134 -6.32 12.36 -6.33
C CYS A 134 -7.32 13.44 -5.90
N ASP A 135 -8.19 13.85 -6.81
CA ASP A 135 -9.31 14.74 -6.50
C ASP A 135 -10.20 14.12 -5.41
N ALA A 136 -10.65 14.96 -4.46
CA ALA A 136 -11.41 14.50 -3.29
C ALA A 136 -12.80 13.96 -3.66
N ALA A 137 -13.47 14.54 -4.66
CA ALA A 137 -14.76 14.04 -5.12
C ALA A 137 -14.60 12.68 -5.82
N LEU A 138 -13.58 12.55 -6.68
CA LEU A 138 -13.24 11.25 -7.26
C LEU A 138 -12.91 10.22 -6.19
N LEU A 139 -12.08 10.56 -5.19
CA LEU A 139 -11.72 9.61 -4.14
C LEU A 139 -12.95 9.14 -3.36
N LYS A 140 -13.88 10.05 -3.06
CA LYS A 140 -15.17 9.70 -2.43
C LYS A 140 -15.98 8.71 -3.29
N ASP A 141 -16.07 8.93 -4.59
CA ASP A 141 -16.77 8.02 -5.50
C ASP A 141 -16.11 6.63 -5.55
N LEU A 142 -14.78 6.56 -5.59
CA LEU A 142 -14.02 5.30 -5.59
C LEU A 142 -14.22 4.52 -4.27
N VAL A 143 -14.23 5.21 -3.14
CA VAL A 143 -14.47 4.60 -1.82
C VAL A 143 -15.91 4.13 -1.71
N SER A 144 -16.88 4.93 -2.14
CA SER A 144 -18.29 4.54 -2.17
C SER A 144 -18.51 3.25 -2.96
N VAL A 145 -17.87 3.11 -4.13
CA VAL A 145 -17.98 1.89 -4.95
C VAL A 145 -17.40 0.66 -4.22
N ALA A 146 -16.30 0.80 -3.48
CA ALA A 146 -15.75 -0.31 -2.69
C ALA A 146 -16.69 -0.70 -1.54
N HIS A 147 -17.25 0.30 -0.84
CA HIS A 147 -18.20 0.10 0.26
C HIS A 147 -19.53 -0.51 -0.21
N ASP A 148 -20.03 -0.16 -1.40
CA ASP A 148 -21.22 -0.78 -2.01
C ASP A 148 -21.05 -2.29 -2.19
N HIS A 149 -19.80 -2.76 -2.31
CA HIS A 149 -19.44 -4.19 -2.38
C HIS A 149 -19.03 -4.78 -1.02
N GLY A 150 -19.15 -4.03 0.07
CA GLY A 150 -18.78 -4.45 1.42
C GLY A 150 -17.28 -4.61 1.64
N LEU A 151 -16.43 -4.00 0.81
CA LEU A 151 -14.98 -4.04 0.95
C LEU A 151 -14.46 -2.79 1.64
N SER A 152 -13.50 -2.96 2.55
CA SER A 152 -12.72 -1.86 3.12
C SER A 152 -11.67 -1.35 2.13
N VAL A 153 -11.17 -0.15 2.39
CA VAL A 153 -10.20 0.57 1.57
C VAL A 153 -8.93 0.88 2.36
N MET A 154 -7.82 0.34 1.88
CA MET A 154 -6.46 0.72 2.23
C MET A 154 -5.98 1.77 1.23
N VAL A 155 -5.50 2.94 1.68
CA VAL A 155 -5.06 3.99 0.75
C VAL A 155 -3.61 4.39 0.96
N HIS A 156 -2.82 4.42 -0.12
CA HIS A 156 -1.56 5.13 -0.14
C HIS A 156 -1.84 6.63 -0.24
N ALA A 157 -1.50 7.38 0.82
CA ALA A 157 -1.69 8.82 0.86
C ALA A 157 -0.54 9.49 1.64
N ASN A 158 0.12 10.44 0.99
CA ASN A 158 1.09 11.35 1.56
C ASN A 158 0.62 12.79 1.34
N GLY A 159 1.03 13.69 2.22
CA GLY A 159 0.60 15.09 2.23
C GLY A 159 -0.77 15.27 2.89
N HIS A 160 -0.91 16.40 3.58
CA HIS A 160 -2.11 16.74 4.34
C HIS A 160 -3.39 16.76 3.49
N GLU A 161 -3.34 17.25 2.23
CA GLU A 161 -4.50 17.31 1.33
C GLU A 161 -5.02 15.91 0.97
N ALA A 162 -4.14 15.01 0.55
CA ALA A 162 -4.51 13.66 0.16
C ALA A 162 -5.05 12.84 1.34
N VAL A 163 -4.42 12.99 2.51
CA VAL A 163 -4.87 12.31 3.73
C VAL A 163 -6.20 12.88 4.21
N SER A 164 -6.37 14.20 4.28
CA SER A 164 -7.65 14.83 4.65
C SER A 164 -8.79 14.41 3.71
N ALA A 165 -8.53 14.37 2.40
CA ALA A 165 -9.50 13.89 1.41
C ALA A 165 -9.87 12.41 1.63
N ALA A 166 -8.88 11.55 1.89
CA ALA A 166 -9.11 10.14 2.15
C ALA A 166 -9.91 9.89 3.43
N LEU A 167 -9.61 10.62 4.51
CA LEU A 167 -10.36 10.55 5.76
C LEU A 167 -11.81 11.00 5.57
N SER A 168 -12.00 12.09 4.83
CA SER A 168 -13.33 12.61 4.49
C SER A 168 -14.12 11.64 3.60
N ALA A 169 -13.44 10.84 2.77
CA ALA A 169 -14.04 9.78 1.97
C ALA A 169 -14.42 8.53 2.79
N GLY A 170 -13.91 8.40 4.02
CA GLY A 170 -14.26 7.30 4.93
C GLY A 170 -13.42 6.04 4.75
N VAL A 171 -12.16 6.14 4.33
CA VAL A 171 -11.28 4.97 4.22
C VAL A 171 -10.96 4.33 5.57
N GLU A 172 -10.75 3.02 5.59
CA GLU A 172 -10.44 2.28 6.82
C GLU A 172 -8.96 2.36 7.22
N SER A 173 -8.05 2.62 6.29
CA SER A 173 -6.64 2.81 6.66
C SER A 173 -5.85 3.72 5.73
N ILE A 174 -5.02 4.56 6.33
CA ILE A 174 -4.07 5.47 5.69
C ILE A 174 -2.69 4.86 5.79
N GLU A 175 -2.07 4.63 4.64
CA GLU A 175 -0.73 4.09 4.55
C GLU A 175 0.30 5.20 4.34
N HIS A 176 1.44 5.08 5.02
CA HIS A 176 2.51 6.08 5.07
C HIS A 176 2.08 7.34 5.84
N GLY A 177 1.32 8.24 5.22
CA GLY A 177 0.94 9.51 5.83
C GLY A 177 2.15 10.40 6.12
N ALA A 178 3.05 10.60 5.15
CA ALA A 178 4.13 11.58 5.30
C ALA A 178 3.61 13.02 5.14
N TYR A 179 4.35 14.00 5.66
CA TYR A 179 4.07 15.44 5.51
C TYR A 179 2.68 15.89 6.01
N LEU A 180 2.27 15.37 7.17
CA LEU A 180 1.02 15.76 7.82
C LEU A 180 1.18 17.06 8.60
N LEU A 181 0.12 17.87 8.57
CA LEU A 181 -0.02 19.04 9.43
C LEU A 181 -0.75 18.67 10.73
N PRO A 182 -0.60 19.46 11.81
CA PRO A 182 -1.31 19.23 13.06
C PRO A 182 -2.83 19.02 12.89
N GLU A 183 -3.45 19.76 11.98
CA GLU A 183 -4.88 19.67 11.69
C GLU A 183 -5.24 18.29 11.10
N THR A 184 -4.41 17.75 10.21
CA THR A 184 -4.63 16.42 9.63
C THR A 184 -4.36 15.31 10.64
N LEU A 185 -3.41 15.51 11.56
CA LEU A 185 -3.22 14.60 12.69
C LEU A 185 -4.44 14.61 13.62
N HIS A 186 -5.07 15.77 13.80
CA HIS A 186 -6.33 15.86 14.55
C HIS A 186 -7.46 15.12 13.82
N GLN A 187 -7.62 15.34 12.51
CA GLN A 187 -8.60 14.59 11.70
C GLN A 187 -8.37 13.07 11.78
N LEU A 188 -7.12 12.61 11.73
CA LEU A 188 -6.78 11.19 11.93
C LEU A 188 -7.26 10.70 13.30
N SER A 189 -7.00 11.47 14.36
CA SER A 189 -7.40 11.12 15.73
C SER A 189 -8.91 11.10 15.96
N GLU A 190 -9.66 11.90 15.20
CA GLU A 190 -11.13 11.93 15.23
C GLU A 190 -11.77 10.89 14.30
N SER A 191 -11.02 10.41 13.30
CA SER A 191 -11.48 9.39 12.36
C SER A 191 -11.47 7.98 12.97
N GLY A 192 -12.23 7.07 12.36
CA GLY A 192 -12.12 5.63 12.62
C GLY A 192 -10.99 4.94 11.84
N ALA A 193 -10.22 5.69 11.05
CA ALA A 193 -9.21 5.11 10.17
C ALA A 193 -7.95 4.71 10.94
N VAL A 194 -7.36 3.58 10.57
CA VAL A 194 -6.06 3.15 11.11
C VAL A 194 -4.94 3.81 10.32
N TRP A 195 -4.05 4.52 11.00
CA TRP A 195 -2.83 5.03 10.39
C TRP A 195 -1.70 3.99 10.46
N VAL A 196 -1.12 3.64 9.31
CA VAL A 196 -0.03 2.67 9.17
C VAL A 196 1.21 3.38 8.60
N PRO A 197 2.04 3.99 9.46
CA PRO A 197 3.27 4.64 9.03
C PRO A 197 4.35 3.59 8.74
N THR A 198 5.06 3.75 7.61
CA THR A 198 6.13 2.81 7.20
C THR A 198 7.52 3.40 7.44
N LEU A 199 7.77 3.99 8.61
CA LEU A 199 9.00 4.76 8.90
C LEU A 199 10.29 3.94 8.71
N VAL A 200 10.23 2.62 8.89
CA VAL A 200 11.38 1.72 8.69
C VAL A 200 11.95 1.81 7.27
N THR A 201 11.12 2.07 6.25
CA THR A 201 11.59 2.18 4.86
C THR A 201 12.45 3.41 4.64
N ILE A 202 12.17 4.50 5.36
CA ILE A 202 12.98 5.73 5.38
C ILE A 202 14.22 5.52 6.24
N GLY A 203 14.07 4.91 7.42
CA GLY A 203 15.17 4.60 8.32
C GLY A 203 16.27 3.76 7.66
N ASN A 204 15.88 2.77 6.87
CA ASN A 204 16.81 1.89 6.15
C ASN A 204 17.63 2.59 5.05
N LEU A 205 17.23 3.80 4.61
CA LEU A 205 17.98 4.59 3.62
C LEU A 205 19.14 5.38 4.25
N ARG A 206 19.11 5.62 5.56
CA ARG A 206 20.14 6.39 6.26
C ARG A 206 21.50 5.69 6.16
N GLY A 207 22.55 6.47 5.91
CA GLY A 207 23.91 5.97 5.75
C GLY A 207 24.14 5.09 4.50
N LYS A 208 23.15 4.95 3.61
CA LYS A 208 23.31 4.22 2.33
C LYS A 208 23.81 5.09 1.18
N GLY A 209 23.91 6.41 1.39
CA GLY A 209 24.37 7.36 0.37
C GLY A 209 23.41 7.61 -0.79
N ARG A 210 22.23 6.97 -0.80
CA ARG A 210 21.20 7.18 -1.82
C ARG A 210 20.55 8.56 -1.73
N PHE A 211 20.32 9.04 -0.51
CA PHE A 211 19.87 10.40 -0.21
C PHE A 211 20.68 10.95 0.96
N PRO A 212 20.89 12.27 1.07
CA PRO A 212 21.55 12.87 2.22
C PRO A 212 20.77 12.62 3.52
N ASP A 213 21.44 12.21 4.60
CA ASP A 213 20.80 11.93 5.89
C ASP A 213 20.04 13.14 6.48
N GLN A 214 20.46 14.37 6.14
CA GLN A 214 19.75 15.61 6.51
C GLN A 214 18.34 15.72 5.91
N VAL A 215 18.08 15.07 4.78
CA VAL A 215 16.75 14.98 4.16
C VAL A 215 15.91 13.91 4.86
N LEU A 216 16.54 12.79 5.25
CA LEU A 216 15.85 11.63 5.82
C LEU A 216 15.48 11.81 7.29
N THR A 217 16.32 12.49 8.06
CA THR A 217 16.17 12.61 9.52
C THR A 217 14.86 13.32 9.93
N PRO A 218 14.45 14.44 9.32
CA PRO A 218 13.20 15.12 9.67
C PRO A 218 11.94 14.29 9.38
N LEU A 219 12.03 13.26 8.53
CA LEU A 219 10.92 12.38 8.17
C LEU A 219 10.67 11.27 9.20
N LEU A 220 11.58 11.11 10.16
CA LEU A 220 11.54 10.11 11.23
C LEU A 220 11.28 10.73 12.61
N ALA A 221 11.19 12.06 12.68
CA ALA A 221 10.92 12.83 13.89
C ALA A 221 9.41 13.02 14.08
#